data_AF-K6TVX7-F1
#
_entry.id   AF-K6TVX7-F1
#
_cell.length_a   1.000
_cell.length_b   1.000
_cell.length_c   1.000
_cell.angle_alpha   90.00
_cell.angle_beta   90.00
_cell.angle_gamma   90.00
#
_symmetry.space_group_name_H-M   'P 1'
#
loop_
_entity.id
_entity.type
_entity.pdbx_description
1 polymer ?
#
loop_
_entity_poly.entity_id
_entity_poly.type
_entity_poly.pdbx_seq_one_letter_code
_entity_poly.pdbx_strand_id
1 'polypeptide(L)'
;MIYSIQMVLYLLFNIIELTIFIECIASWVPQVQGNKFINLIHNFVYPILEPIRRLQDRLIPGLPMDFSPVIALLIINLLRGLI
;
A
#
# COMPACT_ATOMS: atom_id res chain seq x y z
N MET A 1 10.72 8.77 25.79
CA MET A 1 9.29 8.78 25.39
C MET A 1 9.12 9.12 23.92
N ILE A 2 9.61 10.27 23.44
CA ILE A 2 9.54 10.67 22.02
C ILE A 2 10.17 9.63 21.07
N TYR A 3 11.38 9.15 21.38
CA TYR A 3 12.06 8.12 20.58
C TYR A 3 11.25 6.81 20.46
N SER A 4 10.57 6.40 21.53
CA SER A 4 9.75 5.20 21.54
C SER A 4 8.54 5.37 20.61
N ILE A 5 7.95 6.57 20.56
CA ILE A 5 6.84 6.91 19.65
C ILE A 5 7.33 6.88 18.20
N GLN A 6 8.44 7.55 17.89
CA GLN A 6 9.05 7.54 16.56
C GLN A 6 9.34 6.10 16.10
N MET A 7 9.91 5.26 16.98
CA MET A 7 10.17 3.86 16.68
C MET A 7 8.91 3.07 16.31
N VAL A 8 7.81 3.25 17.07
CA VAL A 8 6.54 2.59 16.77
C VAL A 8 5.98 3.07 15.42
N LEU A 9 6.08 4.35 15.11
CA LEU A 9 5.65 4.91 13.81
C LEU A 9 6.48 4.33 12.66
N TYR A 10 7.80 4.24 12.80
CA TYR A 10 8.66 3.62 11.80
C TYR A 10 8.33 2.14 11.58
N LEU A 11 8.05 1.39 12.65
CA LEU A 11 7.62 0.00 12.54
C LEU A 11 6.27 -0.12 11.83
N LEU A 12 5.31 0.76 12.16
CA LEU A 12 4.00 0.78 11.51
C LEU A 12 4.13 1.06 10.01
N PHE A 13 4.92 2.05 9.61
CA PHE A 13 5.17 2.32 8.20
C PHE A 13 5.85 1.15 7.48
N ASN A 14 6.82 0.49 8.11
CA ASN A 14 7.46 -0.70 7.53
C ASN A 14 6.46 -1.84 7.29
N ILE A 15 5.54 -2.07 8.24
CA ILE A 15 4.50 -3.11 8.10
C ILE A 15 3.56 -2.76 6.94
N ILE A 16 3.13 -1.50 6.83
CA ILE A 16 2.26 -1.06 5.75
C ILE A 16 2.97 -1.19 4.39
N GLU A 17 4.21 -0.71 4.26
CA GLU A 17 5.00 -0.83 3.03
C GLU A 17 5.17 -2.27 2.61
N LEU A 18 5.53 -3.17 3.54
CA LEU A 18 5.66 -4.59 3.28
C LEU A 18 4.34 -5.19 2.80
N THR A 19 3.22 -4.81 3.42
CA THR A 19 1.91 -5.36 3.06
C THR A 19 1.44 -4.88 1.69
N ILE A 20 1.69 -3.60 1.34
CA ILE A 20 1.45 -3.06 0.00
C ILE A 20 2.34 -3.76 -1.03
N PHE A 21 3.61 -4.01 -0.70
CA PHE A 21 4.53 -4.72 -1.59
C PHE A 21 4.07 -6.17 -1.85
N ILE A 22 3.66 -6.88 -0.81
CA ILE A 22 3.10 -8.25 -0.95
C ILE A 22 1.83 -8.21 -1.79
N GLU A 23 0.92 -7.26 -1.55
CA GLU A 23 -0.31 -7.12 -2.34
C GLU A 23 -0.02 -6.87 -3.82
N CYS A 24 0.91 -5.96 -4.11
CA CYS A 24 1.33 -5.63 -5.47
C CYS A 24 1.86 -6.87 -6.20
N ILE A 25 2.78 -7.63 -5.58
CA ILE A 25 3.29 -8.88 -6.16
C ILE A 25 2.17 -9.91 -6.32
N ALA A 26 1.35 -10.10 -5.30
CA ALA A 26 0.27 -11.09 -5.32
C ALA A 26 -0.76 -10.79 -6.41
N SER A 27 -1.00 -9.50 -6.72
CA SER A 27 -1.91 -9.09 -7.78
C SER A 27 -1.45 -9.55 -9.18
N TRP A 28 -0.15 -9.74 -9.37
CA TRP A 28 0.44 -10.20 -10.64
C TRP A 28 0.51 -11.73 -10.76
N VAL A 29 0.20 -12.47 -9.70
CA VAL A 29 0.28 -13.93 -9.67
C VAL A 29 -1.15 -14.51 -9.59
N PRO A 30 -1.76 -14.90 -10.72
CA PRO A 30 -3.15 -15.38 -10.74
C PRO A 30 -3.42 -16.58 -9.84
N GLN A 31 -2.41 -17.44 -9.64
CA GLN A 31 -2.52 -18.68 -8.87
C GLN A 31 -2.77 -18.45 -7.37
N VAL A 32 -2.39 -17.29 -6.82
CA VAL A 32 -2.60 -16.97 -5.40
C VAL A 32 -3.88 -16.15 -5.18
N GLN A 33 -4.53 -15.72 -6.25
CA GLN A 33 -5.80 -15.00 -6.18
C GLN A 33 -6.87 -15.93 -5.59
N GLY A 34 -7.64 -15.42 -4.61
CA GLY A 34 -8.64 -16.20 -3.87
C GLY A 34 -8.11 -16.92 -2.63
N ASN A 35 -6.80 -16.89 -2.36
CA ASN A 35 -6.27 -17.32 -1.07
C ASN A 35 -6.78 -16.38 0.04
N LYS A 36 -7.34 -16.95 1.11
CA LYS A 36 -7.85 -16.19 2.27
C LYS A 36 -6.80 -15.24 2.86
N PHE A 37 -5.53 -15.64 2.88
CA PHE A 37 -4.44 -14.80 3.38
C PHE A 37 -4.18 -13.59 2.48
N ILE A 38 -4.15 -13.78 1.16
CA ILE A 38 -3.99 -12.69 0.20
C ILE A 38 -5.19 -11.74 0.24
N ASN A 39 -6.42 -12.27 0.38
CA ASN A 39 -7.61 -11.44 0.53
C ASN A 39 -7.56 -10.59 1.82
N LEU A 40 -7.01 -11.13 2.91
CA LEU A 40 -6.80 -10.38 4.15
C LEU A 40 -5.82 -9.22 3.93
N ILE A 41 -4.69 -9.50 3.28
CA ILE A 41 -3.69 -8.49 2.91
C ILE A 41 -4.31 -7.40 2.04
N HIS A 42 -5.05 -7.79 1.00
CA HIS A 42 -5.72 -6.86 0.10
C HIS A 42 -6.70 -5.96 0.87
N ASN A 43 -7.56 -6.54 1.72
CA ASN A 43 -8.51 -5.78 2.53
C ASN A 43 -7.83 -4.86 3.54
N PHE A 44 -6.66 -5.23 4.05
CA PHE A 44 -5.89 -4.42 4.99
C PHE A 44 -5.33 -3.16 4.31
N VAL A 45 -4.83 -3.27 3.08
CA VAL A 45 -4.26 -2.12 2.34
C VAL A 45 -5.29 -1.36 1.52
N TYR A 46 -6.45 -1.96 1.22
CA TYR A 46 -7.56 -1.36 0.48
C TYR A 46 -7.91 0.07 0.91
N PRO A 47 -8.09 0.40 2.21
CA PRO A 47 -8.42 1.77 2.60
C PRO A 47 -7.34 2.82 2.26
N ILE A 48 -6.09 2.38 2.03
CA ILE A 48 -4.97 3.24 1.61
C ILE A 48 -4.90 3.33 0.09
N LEU A 49 -5.00 2.19 -0.60
CA LEU A 49 -4.83 2.11 -2.06
C LEU A 49 -6.05 2.63 -2.83
N GLU A 50 -7.27 2.35 -2.37
CA GLU A 50 -8.51 2.69 -3.09
C GLU A 50 -8.67 4.20 -3.33
N PRO A 51 -8.43 5.11 -2.36
CA PRO A 51 -8.49 6.55 -2.62
C PRO A 51 -7.46 7.00 -3.67
N ILE A 52 -6.26 6.42 -3.64
CA ILE A 52 -5.18 6.73 -4.58
C ILE A 52 -5.55 6.21 -5.98
N ARG A 53 -6.10 4.99 -6.06
CA ARG A 53 -6.57 4.38 -7.31
C ARG A 53 -7.70 5.20 -7.94
N ARG A 54 -8.71 5.60 -7.15
CA ARG A 54 -9.78 6.49 -7.61
C ARG A 54 -9.26 7.83 -8.11
N LEU A 55 -8.24 8.38 -7.46
CA LEU A 55 -7.61 9.61 -7.92
C LEU A 55 -6.86 9.37 -9.25
N GLN A 56 -6.11 8.28 -9.36
CA GLN A 56 -5.46 7.88 -10.60
C GLN A 56 -6.46 7.74 -11.76
N ASP A 57 -7.55 7.00 -11.57
CA ASP A 57 -8.56 6.77 -12.61
C ASP A 57 -9.26 8.05 -13.06
N ARG A 58 -9.39 9.03 -12.15
CA ARG A 58 -9.92 10.36 -12.49
C ARG A 58 -8.92 11.21 -13.28
N LEU A 59 -7.63 11.12 -12.96
CA LEU A 59 -6.58 11.90 -13.60
C LEU A 59 -6.15 11.30 -14.94
N ILE A 60 -6.08 9.97 -15.03
CA ILE A 60 -5.62 9.20 -16.18
C ILE A 60 -6.63 8.06 -16.42
N PRO A 61 -7.81 8.37 -16.99
CA PRO A 61 -8.82 7.36 -17.25
C PRO A 61 -8.34 6.35 -18.31
N GLY A 62 -8.69 5.08 -18.11
CA GLY A 62 -8.37 3.99 -19.05
C GLY A 62 -6.97 3.41 -18.93
N LEU A 63 -6.22 3.75 -17.87
CA LEU A 63 -4.91 3.14 -17.60
C LEU A 63 -5.11 1.65 -17.25
N PRO A 64 -4.51 0.71 -18.00
CA PRO A 64 -4.73 -0.73 -17.78
C PRO A 64 -4.01 -1.26 -16.54
N MET A 65 -3.09 -0.48 -15.97
CA MET A 65 -2.24 -0.87 -14.85
C MET A 65 -2.48 0.02 -13.64
N ASP A 66 -2.51 -0.60 -12.46
CA ASP A 66 -2.65 0.09 -11.19
C ASP A 66 -1.29 0.55 -10.66
N PHE A 67 -1.05 1.86 -10.65
CA PHE A 67 0.13 2.46 -10.04
C PHE A 67 -0.14 2.98 -8.63
N SER A 68 -1.35 2.77 -8.09
CA SER A 68 -1.69 3.16 -6.71
C SER A 68 -0.74 2.57 -5.66
N PRO A 69 -0.21 1.32 -5.77
CA PRO A 69 0.77 0.83 -4.81
C PRO A 69 2.07 1.64 -4.82
N VAL A 70 2.56 2.01 -6.00
CA VAL A 70 3.79 2.81 -6.14
C VAL A 70 3.60 4.19 -5.55
N ILE A 71 2.48 4.84 -5.87
CA ILE A 71 2.13 6.16 -5.32
C ILE A 71 1.99 6.10 -3.80
N ALA A 72 1.37 5.04 -3.26
CA ALA A 72 1.23 4.84 -1.82
C ALA A 72 2.60 4.69 -1.13
N LEU A 73 3.51 3.89 -1.69
CA LEU A 73 4.87 3.73 -1.17
C LEU A 73 5.66 5.05 -1.19
N LEU A 74 5.49 5.87 -2.23
CA LEU A 74 6.09 7.20 -2.28
C LEU A 74 5.53 8.12 -1.19
N ILE A 75 4.21 8.14 -1.00
CA ILE A 75 3.57 8.93 0.07
C ILE A 75 4.07 8.51 1.45
N ILE A 76 4.16 7.20 1.71
CA ILE A 76 4.65 6.70 3.01
C ILE A 76 6.10 7.13 3.25
N ASN A 77 6.97 7.03 2.24
CA ASN A 77 8.36 7.48 2.35
C ASN A 77 8.46 8.99 2.63
N LEU A 78 7.61 9.80 2.00
CA LEU A 78 7.55 11.24 2.28
C LEU A 78 7.09 11.52 3.72
N LEU A 79 6.03 10.84 4.18
CA LEU A 79 5.53 10.97 5.56
C LEU A 79 6.59 10.54 6.58
N ARG A 80 7.34 9.47 6.29
CA ARG A 80 8.43 8.99 7.12
C ARG A 80 9.54 10.02 7.30
N GLY A 81 9.85 10.80 6.26
CA GLY A 81 10.85 11.87 6.32
C GLY A 81 10.45 13.06 7.20
N LEU A 82 9.16 13.17 7.58
CA LEU A 82 8.65 14.24 8.45
C LEU A 82 8.68 13.89 9.95
N ILE A 83 9.01 12.64 10.30
CA ILE A 83 9.00 12.11 11.67
C ILE A 83 10.43 11.93 12.17
#